data_AF-A0A954L479-F1
#
_entry.id   AF-A0A954L479-F1
#
_cell.length_a   1.000
_cell.length_b   1.000
_cell.length_c   1.000
_cell.angle_alpha   90.00
_cell.angle_beta   90.00
_cell.angle_gamma   90.00
#
_symmetry.space_group_name_H-M   'P 1'
#
loop_
_entity.id
_entity.type
_entity.pdbx_description
1 polymer ?
#
loop_
_entity_poly.entity_id
_entity_poly.type
_entity_poly.pdbx_seq_one_letter_code
_entity_poly.pdbx_strand_id
1 'polypeptide(L)'
;TEIYDYLRILFARLGTMFCPEHHVPVVRQTTDEIVGQVLSLPEKTRIYIAARIEAAVGQSFAKLWERLTTQGYLRVRIDGTTYLMEEVPEIDHRRSHDIEVIVDRIQVSGDARPRIADSIETALDIGKGVVHVVHVDQSQSEPEWRVDRLSLHYSCPACAAEV
;
A
#
# COMPACT_ATOMS: atom_id res chain seq x y z
N THR A 1 -10.80 -8.65 40.50
CA THR A 1 -10.15 -7.47 39.90
C THR A 1 -8.76 -7.82 39.38
N GLU A 2 -7.89 -8.49 40.15
CA GLU A 2 -6.53 -8.85 39.68
C GLU A 2 -6.48 -9.95 38.59
N ILE A 3 -7.42 -10.90 38.60
CA ILE A 3 -7.50 -11.97 37.57
C ILE A 3 -7.62 -11.38 36.16
N TYR A 4 -8.36 -10.27 36.02
CA TYR A 4 -8.54 -9.61 34.73
C TYR A 4 -7.21 -9.05 34.20
N ASP A 5 -6.36 -8.52 35.08
CA ASP A 5 -5.04 -8.00 34.70
C ASP A 5 -4.11 -9.12 34.27
N TYR A 6 -4.11 -10.25 34.97
CA TYR A 6 -3.35 -11.43 34.56
C TYR A 6 -3.80 -11.97 33.20
N LEU A 7 -5.11 -12.07 32.98
CA LEU A 7 -5.66 -12.51 31.69
C LEU A 7 -5.27 -11.55 30.57
N ARG A 8 -5.33 -10.24 30.80
CA ARG A 8 -4.93 -9.23 29.81
C ARG A 8 -3.46 -9.36 29.42
N ILE A 9 -2.56 -9.58 30.40
CA ILE A 9 -1.13 -9.80 30.13
C ILE A 9 -0.92 -11.13 29.38
N LEU A 10 -1.63 -12.20 29.78
CA LEU A 10 -1.55 -13.51 29.13
C LEU A 10 -1.95 -13.41 27.65
N PHE A 11 -3.10 -12.80 27.34
CA PHE A 11 -3.57 -12.62 25.96
C PHE A 11 -2.67 -11.67 25.16
N ALA A 12 -2.13 -10.62 25.76
CA ALA A 12 -1.20 -9.72 25.07
C ALA A 12 0.14 -10.39 24.72
N ARG A 13 0.58 -11.40 25.48
CA ARG A 13 1.87 -12.08 25.26
C ARG A 13 1.76 -13.37 24.44
N LEU A 14 0.69 -14.14 24.63
CA LEU A 14 0.52 -15.48 24.04
C LEU A 14 -0.70 -15.59 23.12
N GLY A 15 -1.52 -14.54 23.04
CA GLY A 15 -2.67 -14.51 22.16
C GLY A 15 -2.23 -14.46 20.70
N THR A 16 -2.82 -15.33 19.88
CA THR A 16 -2.75 -15.20 18.42
C THR A 16 -3.90 -14.29 18.00
N MET A 17 -3.58 -13.24 17.23
CA MET A 17 -4.58 -12.35 16.68
C MET A 17 -5.22 -13.00 15.44
N PHE A 18 -6.54 -12.87 15.31
CA PHE A 18 -7.30 -13.42 14.18
C PHE A 18 -8.10 -12.31 13.50
N CYS A 19 -8.25 -12.41 12.19
CA CYS A 19 -9.17 -11.55 11.45
C CYS A 19 -10.62 -11.86 11.87
N PRO A 20 -11.43 -10.85 12.23
CA PRO A 20 -12.82 -11.07 12.67
C PRO A 20 -13.74 -11.55 11.55
N GLU A 21 -13.39 -11.31 10.28
CA GLU A 21 -14.20 -11.74 9.13
C GLU A 21 -13.81 -13.12 8.62
N HIS A 22 -12.50 -13.39 8.53
CA HIS A 22 -11.97 -14.59 7.87
C HIS A 22 -11.52 -15.67 8.86
N HIS A 23 -11.42 -15.33 10.15
CA HIS A 23 -10.94 -16.21 11.22
C HIS A 23 -9.59 -16.88 10.95
N VAL A 24 -8.76 -16.26 10.12
CA VAL A 24 -7.37 -16.66 9.89
C VAL A 24 -6.42 -15.85 10.78
N PRO A 25 -5.27 -16.42 11.18
CA PRO A 25 -4.29 -15.69 11.97
C PRO A 25 -3.75 -14.51 11.15
N VAL A 26 -3.67 -13.34 11.78
CA VAL A 26 -2.99 -12.20 11.15
C VAL A 26 -1.49 -12.42 11.22
N VAL A 27 -0.82 -12.06 10.14
CA VAL A 27 0.63 -12.21 10.00
C VAL A 27 1.24 -10.87 9.66
N ARG A 28 2.45 -10.66 10.14
CA ARG A 28 3.32 -9.59 9.64
C ARG A 28 4.20 -10.17 8.55
N GLN A 29 4.52 -9.36 7.55
CA GLN A 29 5.43 -9.75 6.48
C GLN A 29 6.72 -8.96 6.63
N THR A 30 7.83 -9.56 6.20
CA THR A 30 9.11 -8.89 6.05
C THR A 30 9.20 -8.26 4.66
N THR A 31 10.06 -7.27 4.49
CA THR A 31 10.33 -6.67 3.18
C THR A 31 10.72 -7.72 2.14
N ASP A 32 11.56 -8.69 2.50
CA ASP A 32 11.98 -9.78 1.62
C ASP A 32 10.81 -10.68 1.19
N GLU A 33 9.86 -10.97 2.08
CA GLU A 33 8.65 -11.73 1.74
C GLU A 33 7.76 -10.97 0.77
N ILE A 34 7.59 -9.66 0.98
CA ILE A 34 6.83 -8.78 0.06
C ILE A 34 7.50 -8.75 -1.32
N VAL A 35 8.83 -8.58 -1.37
CA VAL A 35 9.61 -8.64 -2.63
C VAL A 35 9.44 -10.00 -3.30
N GLY A 36 9.51 -11.09 -2.53
CA GLY A 36 9.30 -12.45 -3.02
C GLY A 36 7.91 -12.67 -3.64
N GLN A 37 6.87 -12.13 -3.02
CA GLN A 37 5.50 -12.20 -3.55
C GLN A 37 5.38 -11.45 -4.89
N VAL A 38 5.94 -10.24 -4.99
CA VAL A 38 5.93 -9.49 -6.25
C VAL A 38 6.70 -10.19 -7.35
N LEU A 39 7.82 -10.83 -7.02
CA LEU A 39 8.61 -11.63 -7.97
C LEU A 39 7.94 -12.95 -8.37
N SER A 40 6.98 -13.44 -7.57
CA SER A 40 6.20 -14.64 -7.90
C SER A 40 5.11 -14.41 -8.95
N LEU A 41 4.85 -13.14 -9.29
CA LEU A 41 3.92 -12.79 -10.35
C LEU A 41 4.41 -13.32 -11.70
N PRO A 42 3.50 -13.60 -12.65
CA PRO A 42 3.88 -14.07 -13.99
C PRO A 42 4.87 -13.11 -14.65
N GLU A 43 5.85 -13.65 -15.38
CA GLU A 43 6.78 -12.81 -16.15
C GLU A 43 6.02 -11.89 -17.11
N LYS A 44 6.61 -10.72 -17.36
CA LYS A 44 6.06 -9.65 -18.22
C LYS A 44 4.81 -8.97 -17.68
N THR A 45 4.33 -9.32 -16.49
CA THR A 45 3.28 -8.56 -15.78
C THR A 45 3.76 -7.14 -15.55
N ARG A 46 2.92 -6.16 -15.89
CA ARG A 46 3.20 -4.74 -15.64
C ARG A 46 2.55 -4.35 -14.32
N ILE A 47 3.35 -3.80 -13.42
CA ILE A 47 2.90 -3.38 -12.10
C ILE A 47 3.34 -1.95 -11.82
N TYR A 48 2.52 -1.22 -11.09
CA TYR A 48 2.95 0.01 -10.42
C TYR A 48 3.12 -0.26 -8.94
N ILE A 49 4.26 0.17 -8.40
CA ILE A 49 4.53 0.16 -6.97
C ILE A 49 4.10 1.52 -6.45
N ALA A 50 3.10 1.53 -5.58
CA ALA A 50 2.47 2.73 -5.08
C ALA A 50 2.47 2.77 -3.55
N ALA A 51 2.56 3.98 -3.00
CA ALA A 51 2.49 4.22 -1.56
C ALA A 51 1.28 5.10 -1.24
N ARG A 52 0.39 4.62 -0.38
CA ARG A 52 -0.78 5.38 0.06
C ARG A 52 -0.34 6.54 0.94
N ILE A 53 -0.85 7.73 0.66
CA ILE A 53 -0.64 8.93 1.47
C ILE A 53 -1.92 9.25 2.22
N GLU A 54 -1.82 9.35 3.54
CA GLU A 54 -2.90 9.88 4.35
C GLU A 54 -3.11 11.36 4.06
N ALA A 55 -4.33 11.71 3.71
CA ALA A 55 -4.73 13.08 3.43
C ALA A 55 -5.91 13.46 4.33
N ALA A 56 -5.76 14.56 5.06
CA ALA A 56 -6.76 15.00 6.02
C ALA A 56 -7.95 15.64 5.31
N VAL A 57 -9.16 15.13 5.60
CA VAL A 57 -10.40 15.73 5.11
C VAL A 57 -10.54 17.14 5.68
N GLY A 58 -10.97 18.07 4.83
CA GLY A 58 -11.16 19.49 5.14
C GLY A 58 -9.93 20.36 4.89
N GLN A 59 -8.76 19.79 4.58
CA GLN A 59 -7.55 20.55 4.26
C GLN A 59 -7.32 20.64 2.75
N SER A 60 -6.80 21.78 2.29
CA SER A 60 -6.38 21.94 0.91
C SER A 60 -5.21 21.01 0.58
N PHE A 61 -5.32 20.27 -0.54
CA PHE A 61 -4.26 19.39 -1.02
C PHE A 61 -3.09 20.14 -1.69
N ALA A 62 -3.14 21.47 -1.83
CA ALA A 62 -2.07 22.24 -2.49
C ALA A 62 -0.69 22.01 -1.85
N LYS A 63 -0.62 22.03 -0.51
CA LYS A 63 0.61 21.74 0.24
C LYS A 63 1.07 20.30 0.10
N LEU A 64 0.13 19.36 -0.05
CA LEU A 64 0.44 17.95 -0.28
C LEU A 64 1.12 17.78 -1.63
N TRP A 65 0.56 18.37 -2.70
CA TRP A 65 1.13 18.34 -4.04
C TRP A 65 2.51 18.98 -4.09
N GLU A 66 2.67 20.17 -3.53
CA GLU A 66 3.97 20.86 -3.46
C GLU A 66 5.04 20.00 -2.77
N ARG A 67 4.69 19.36 -1.64
CA ARG A 67 5.59 18.46 -0.92
C ARG A 67 6.01 17.26 -1.78
N LEU A 68 5.06 16.61 -2.44
CA LEU A 68 5.34 15.43 -3.25
C LEU A 68 6.14 15.77 -4.50
N THR A 69 5.87 16.90 -5.15
CA THR A 69 6.66 17.42 -6.28
C THR A 69 8.08 17.78 -5.84
N THR A 70 8.26 18.39 -4.67
CA THR A 70 9.59 18.72 -4.12
C THR A 70 10.40 17.46 -3.81
N GLN A 71 9.73 16.37 -3.43
CA GLN A 71 10.36 15.06 -3.24
C GLN A 71 10.70 14.34 -4.56
N GLY A 72 10.31 14.91 -5.70
CA GLY A 72 10.64 14.39 -7.03
C GLY A 72 9.63 13.39 -7.60
N TYR A 73 8.47 13.22 -6.96
CA TYR A 73 7.42 12.35 -7.50
C TYR A 73 6.70 13.01 -8.67
N LEU A 74 6.57 12.27 -9.77
CA LEU A 74 5.98 12.78 -11.02
C LEU A 74 4.52 12.37 -11.20
N ARG A 75 4.09 11.28 -10.55
CA ARG A 75 2.78 10.68 -10.75
C ARG A 75 2.11 10.38 -9.43
N VAL A 76 0.80 10.59 -9.41
CA VAL A 76 -0.08 10.23 -8.32
C VAL A 76 -1.28 9.50 -8.90
N ARG A 77 -1.76 8.48 -8.18
CA ARG A 77 -3.02 7.81 -8.46
C ARG A 77 -4.06 8.26 -7.43
N ILE A 78 -5.17 8.81 -7.92
CA ILE A 78 -6.25 9.34 -7.08
C ILE A 78 -7.52 8.58 -7.42
N ASP A 79 -8.13 7.95 -6.42
CA ASP A 79 -9.32 7.11 -6.55
C ASP A 79 -9.21 6.11 -7.72
N GLY A 80 -8.01 5.54 -7.87
CA GLY A 80 -7.70 4.54 -8.90
C GLY A 80 -7.26 5.08 -10.26
N THR A 81 -7.27 6.39 -10.50
CA THR A 81 -6.83 7.00 -11.78
C THR A 81 -5.47 7.67 -11.65
N THR A 82 -4.53 7.39 -12.55
CA THR A 82 -3.19 8.00 -12.52
C THR A 82 -3.16 9.35 -13.23
N TYR A 83 -2.61 10.35 -12.56
CA TYR A 83 -2.36 11.69 -13.06
C TYR A 83 -0.86 12.02 -12.98
N LEU A 84 -0.41 12.87 -13.91
CA LEU A 84 0.84 13.62 -13.70
C LEU A 84 0.60 14.68 -12.64
N MET A 85 1.60 14.95 -11.78
CA MET A 85 1.46 15.94 -10.69
C MET A 85 1.02 17.33 -11.18
N GLU A 86 1.45 17.71 -12.38
CA GLU A 86 1.12 19.00 -13.01
C GLU A 86 -0.31 19.04 -13.59
N GLU A 87 -0.90 17.87 -13.82
CA GLU A 87 -2.22 17.69 -14.45
C GLU A 87 -3.27 17.15 -13.46
N VAL A 88 -2.96 17.19 -12.16
CA VAL A 88 -3.89 16.73 -11.12
C VAL A 88 -5.14 17.63 -11.13
N PRO A 89 -6.35 17.06 -11.29
CA PRO A 89 -7.58 17.84 -11.23
C PRO A 89 -7.82 18.39 -9.83
N GLU A 90 -8.61 19.46 -9.73
CA GLU A 90 -9.08 19.93 -8.43
C GLU A 90 -10.02 18.90 -7.81
N ILE A 91 -9.64 18.36 -6.64
CA ILE A 91 -10.39 17.33 -5.91
C ILE A 91 -11.07 17.94 -4.67
N ASP A 92 -12.23 17.40 -4.31
CA ASP A 92 -13.04 17.93 -3.20
C ASP A 92 -12.40 17.58 -1.85
N HIS A 93 -11.73 18.57 -1.24
CA HIS A 93 -11.15 18.44 0.10
C HIS A 93 -12.13 18.00 1.18
N ARG A 94 -13.44 18.09 0.98
CA ARG A 94 -14.45 17.64 1.97
C ARG A 94 -14.71 16.15 1.92
N ARG A 95 -14.20 15.45 0.91
CA ARG A 95 -14.37 14.01 0.75
C ARG A 95 -13.07 13.28 1.06
N SER A 96 -13.21 12.03 1.51
CA SER A 96 -12.08 11.11 1.59
C SER A 96 -11.76 10.63 0.17
N HIS A 97 -10.48 10.71 -0.19
CA HIS A 97 -9.92 10.24 -1.44
C HIS A 97 -8.82 9.22 -1.15
N ASP A 98 -8.68 8.23 -2.01
CA ASP A 98 -7.52 7.34 -2.00
C ASP A 98 -6.40 7.97 -2.82
N ILE A 99 -5.34 8.41 -2.16
CA ILE A 99 -4.22 9.10 -2.81
C ILE A 99 -2.98 8.22 -2.67
N GLU A 100 -2.45 7.77 -3.80
CA GLU A 100 -1.30 6.88 -3.86
C GLU A 100 -0.21 7.53 -4.71
N VAL A 101 1.00 7.65 -4.18
CA VAL A 101 2.16 8.12 -4.95
C VAL A 101 2.72 6.94 -5.72
N ILE A 102 2.90 7.09 -7.03
CA ILE A 102 3.54 6.07 -7.85
C ILE A 102 5.05 6.20 -7.68
N VAL A 103 5.66 5.22 -7.01
CA VAL A 103 7.10 5.16 -6.74
C VAL A 103 7.83 4.64 -7.97
N ASP A 104 7.38 3.53 -8.52
CA ASP A 104 7.96 2.96 -9.74
C ASP A 104 6.92 2.22 -10.59
N ARG A 105 7.25 2.03 -11.87
CA ARG A 105 6.48 1.27 -12.85
C ARG A 105 7.41 0.25 -13.47
N ILE A 106 7.16 -1.01 -13.15
CA ILE A 106 8.07 -2.10 -13.45
C ILE A 106 7.32 -3.16 -14.25
N GLN A 107 8.04 -3.78 -15.19
CA GLN A 107 7.62 -5.05 -15.77
C GLN A 107 8.36 -6.17 -15.04
N VAL A 108 7.62 -7.15 -14.52
CA VAL A 108 8.19 -8.26 -13.76
C VAL A 108 9.06 -9.12 -14.68
N SER A 109 10.33 -9.27 -14.30
CA SER A 109 11.32 -10.09 -14.98
C SER A 109 12.42 -10.50 -13.97
N GLY A 110 13.17 -11.57 -14.27
CA GLY A 110 14.18 -12.09 -13.34
C GLY A 110 15.31 -11.11 -13.01
N ASP A 111 15.63 -10.19 -13.91
CA ASP A 111 16.61 -9.12 -13.73
C ASP A 111 16.08 -7.89 -12.98
N ALA A 112 14.76 -7.76 -12.82
CA ALA A 112 14.14 -6.62 -12.15
C ALA A 112 14.20 -6.69 -10.61
N ARG A 113 14.67 -7.79 -10.02
CA ARG A 113 14.71 -7.98 -8.56
C ARG A 113 15.32 -6.82 -7.77
N PRO A 114 16.51 -6.28 -8.11
CA PRO A 114 17.12 -5.19 -7.34
C PRO A 114 16.23 -3.94 -7.34
N ARG A 115 15.71 -3.58 -8.53
CA ARG A 115 14.84 -2.43 -8.71
C ARG A 115 13.50 -2.57 -7.98
N ILE A 116 12.92 -3.77 -7.99
CA ILE A 116 11.70 -4.08 -7.25
C ILE A 116 11.94 -3.95 -5.74
N ALA A 117 13.06 -4.46 -5.23
CA ALA A 117 13.42 -4.34 -3.82
C ALA A 117 13.56 -2.87 -3.39
N ASP A 118 14.36 -2.08 -4.11
CA ASP A 118 14.57 -0.64 -3.82
C ASP A 118 13.24 0.14 -3.86
N SER A 119 12.39 -0.16 -4.83
CA SER A 119 11.09 0.48 -4.99
C SER A 119 10.10 0.10 -3.88
N ILE A 120 10.10 -1.17 -3.45
CA ILE A 120 9.28 -1.64 -2.34
C ILE A 120 9.74 -1.00 -1.03
N GLU A 121 11.04 -0.96 -0.76
CA GLU A 121 11.57 -0.27 0.44
C GLU A 121 11.14 1.19 0.48
N THR A 122 11.31 1.90 -0.64
CA THR A 122 10.91 3.31 -0.77
C THR A 122 9.40 3.46 -0.55
N ALA A 123 8.58 2.61 -1.17
CA ALA A 123 7.13 2.67 -1.02
C ALA A 123 6.66 2.35 0.39
N LEU A 124 7.28 1.38 1.05
CA LEU A 124 7.00 1.05 2.45
C LEU A 124 7.37 2.21 3.38
N ASP A 125 8.48 2.91 3.16
CA ASP A 125 8.85 4.08 3.97
C ASP A 125 7.80 5.21 3.86
N ILE A 126 7.41 5.54 2.63
CA ILE A 126 6.39 6.57 2.36
C ILE A 126 5.01 6.17 2.91
N GLY A 127 4.62 4.92 2.68
CA GLY A 127 3.33 4.34 3.06
C GLY A 127 3.27 3.85 4.51
N LYS A 128 4.26 4.20 5.34
CA LYS A 128 4.34 3.84 6.78
C LYS A 128 4.21 2.34 7.02
N GLY A 129 4.92 1.53 6.24
CA GLY A 129 4.91 0.07 6.30
C GLY A 129 3.87 -0.59 5.40
N VAL A 130 3.18 0.15 4.54
CA VAL A 130 2.18 -0.37 3.59
C VAL A 130 2.60 -0.03 2.16
N VAL A 131 2.49 -0.99 1.26
CA VAL A 131 2.73 -0.82 -0.18
C VAL A 131 1.56 -1.38 -0.96
N HIS A 132 1.16 -0.68 -2.01
CA HIS A 132 0.14 -1.12 -2.95
C HIS A 132 0.82 -1.53 -4.26
N VAL A 133 0.55 -2.75 -4.70
CA VAL A 133 1.01 -3.29 -5.98
C VAL A 133 -0.18 -3.27 -6.93
N VAL A 134 -0.17 -2.32 -7.86
CA VAL A 134 -1.24 -2.10 -8.81
C VAL A 134 -0.94 -2.90 -10.08
N HIS A 135 -1.82 -3.82 -10.44
CA HIS A 135 -1.70 -4.64 -11.64
C HIS A 135 -2.27 -3.92 -12.85
N VAL A 136 -1.43 -3.60 -13.82
CA VAL A 136 -1.84 -2.88 -15.03
C VAL A 136 -2.56 -3.83 -15.97
N ASP A 137 -3.86 -3.65 -16.15
CA ASP A 137 -4.69 -4.41 -17.08
C ASP A 137 -5.28 -3.51 -18.16
N GLN A 138 -4.82 -3.66 -19.40
CA GLN A 138 -5.28 -2.85 -20.53
C GLN A 138 -6.70 -3.19 -21.00
N SER A 139 -7.29 -4.28 -20.53
CA SER A 139 -8.65 -4.68 -20.88
C SER A 139 -9.72 -4.01 -20.01
N GLN A 140 -9.33 -3.39 -18.91
CA GLN A 140 -10.21 -2.77 -17.93
C GLN A 140 -9.89 -1.29 -17.74
N SER A 141 -10.83 -0.55 -17.16
CA SER A 141 -10.58 0.83 -16.77
C SER A 141 -9.58 0.89 -15.61
N GLU A 142 -8.79 1.95 -15.53
CA GLU A 142 -7.74 2.09 -14.51
C GLU A 142 -8.25 1.98 -13.05
N PRO A 143 -9.42 2.53 -12.71
CA PRO A 143 -9.99 2.38 -11.36
C PRO A 143 -10.34 0.94 -10.99
N GLU A 144 -10.56 0.07 -11.97
CA GLU A 144 -10.89 -1.35 -11.77
C GLU A 144 -9.66 -2.25 -11.71
N TRP A 145 -8.46 -1.70 -11.93
CA TRP A 145 -7.23 -2.47 -11.81
C TRP A 145 -7.10 -3.07 -10.42
N ARG A 146 -6.74 -4.36 -10.41
CA ARG A 146 -6.49 -5.09 -9.17
C ARG A 146 -5.33 -4.42 -8.41
N VAL A 147 -5.55 -4.15 -7.13
CA VAL A 147 -4.54 -3.62 -6.21
C VAL A 147 -4.30 -4.64 -5.11
N ASP A 148 -3.08 -5.16 -5.01
CA ASP A 148 -2.67 -5.98 -3.87
C ASP A 148 -2.07 -5.08 -2.80
N ARG A 149 -2.67 -5.06 -1.61
CA ARG A 149 -2.16 -4.34 -0.44
C ARG A 149 -1.25 -5.27 0.36
N LEU A 150 0.03 -4.91 0.46
CA LEU A 150 1.04 -5.63 1.24
C LEU A 150 1.50 -4.76 2.40
N SER A 151 1.72 -5.34 3.58
CA SER A 151 2.01 -4.58 4.80
C SER A 151 3.03 -5.29 5.70
N LEU A 152 3.89 -4.50 6.34
CA LEU A 152 4.78 -4.92 7.43
C LEU A 152 4.03 -5.07 8.77
N HIS A 153 2.81 -4.52 8.85
CA HIS A 153 1.95 -4.64 10.03
C HIS A 153 1.22 -5.98 10.04
N TYR A 154 0.68 -6.34 11.21
CA TYR A 154 -0.19 -7.50 11.31
C TYR A 154 -1.44 -7.28 10.47
N SER A 155 -1.58 -8.08 9.42
CA SER A 155 -2.69 -7.98 8.50
C SER A 155 -3.24 -9.36 8.18
N CYS A 156 -4.53 -9.39 7.85
CA CYS A 156 -5.17 -10.59 7.35
C CYS A 156 -4.64 -10.92 5.94
N PRO A 157 -4.13 -12.13 5.67
CA PRO A 157 -3.66 -12.49 4.32
C PRO A 157 -4.80 -12.55 3.28
N ALA A 158 -6.06 -12.63 3.70
CA ALA A 158 -7.21 -12.73 2.79
C ALA A 158 -7.80 -11.37 2.38
N CYS A 159 -7.88 -10.39 3.29
CA CYS A 159 -8.48 -9.08 3.01
C CYS A 159 -7.52 -7.89 3.18
N ALA A 160 -6.29 -8.13 3.63
CA ALA A 160 -5.28 -7.11 3.90
C ALA A 160 -5.70 -6.01 4.90
N ALA A 161 -6.82 -6.17 5.61
CA ALA A 161 -7.21 -5.28 6.70
C ALA A 161 -6.22 -5.41 7.87
N GLU A 162 -5.82 -4.26 8.42
CA GLU A 162 -5.03 -4.20 9.65
C GLU A 162 -5.93 -4.44 10.87
N VAL A 163 -5.33 -5.09 11.88
CA VAL A 163 -5.96 -5.37 13.18
C VAL A 163 -5.30 -4.55 14.26
#